data_AF-A0A1I8H148-F1
#
_entry.id   AF-A0A1I8H148-F1
#
_cell.length_a   1.000
_cell.length_b   1.000
_cell.length_c   1.000
_cell.angle_alpha   90.00
_cell.angle_beta   90.00
_cell.angle_gamma   90.00
#
_symmetry.space_group_name_H-M   'P 1'
#
loop_
_entity.id
_entity.type
_entity.pdbx_description
1 polymer ?
#
loop_
_entity_poly.entity_id
_entity_poly.type
_entity_poly.pdbx_seq_one_letter_code
_entity_poly.pdbx_strand_id
1 'polypeptide(L)'
;ESKVCNHLPHRPHGNSVFVVRRDGKTEDDWRNDGYRWIYDGTHFSPRKGSKEQAKYKIYRFSSMSADRSRIGGFRKVAYQSFEVTRYIVVQYIGDSSLAESFPHGNCNQGNKSEYKRTDPSVLQNFKENFSDLPSKVYKDSIGSHVPKDMEGVTNARNLSQVRNAMHNERKRQLIHNDQVLAVCLLNEEISCVKLLQLIPEPCL
;
A
#
# COMPACT_ATOMS: atom_id res chain seq x y z
N GLU A 1 19.65 -8.30 18.71
CA GLU A 1 19.07 -9.65 18.49
C GLU A 1 18.08 -9.60 17.34
N SER A 2 18.04 -10.64 16.48
CA SER A 2 17.09 -10.73 15.37
C SER A 2 15.90 -11.61 15.73
N LYS A 3 14.68 -11.17 15.41
CA LYS A 3 13.43 -11.94 15.67
C LYS A 3 12.81 -12.42 14.36
N VAL A 4 12.41 -13.70 14.30
CA VAL A 4 11.65 -14.23 13.16
C VAL A 4 10.17 -13.99 13.41
N CYS A 5 9.46 -13.39 12.45
CA CYS A 5 8.04 -13.07 12.58
C CYS A 5 7.29 -13.23 11.25
N ASN A 6 5.96 -13.32 11.33
CA ASN A 6 5.08 -13.27 10.14
C ASN A 6 4.69 -11.83 9.80
N HIS A 7 4.61 -10.96 10.80
CA HIS A 7 4.31 -9.54 10.65
C HIS A 7 5.30 -8.72 11.50
N LEU A 8 5.62 -7.53 11.04
CA LEU A 8 6.45 -6.61 11.82
C LEU A 8 5.62 -5.99 12.95
N PRO A 9 6.22 -5.73 14.12
CA PRO A 9 5.52 -4.99 15.17
C PRO A 9 5.19 -3.57 14.68
N HIS A 10 4.14 -2.98 15.25
CA HIS A 10 3.79 -1.59 14.95
C HIS A 10 4.86 -0.64 15.53
N ARG A 11 5.38 0.26 14.69
CA ARG A 11 6.43 1.26 14.98
C ARG A 11 7.67 0.68 15.69
N PRO A 12 8.45 -0.20 15.03
CA PRO A 12 9.63 -0.80 15.64
C PRO A 12 10.72 0.22 16.00
N HIS A 13 11.37 0.02 17.14
CA HIS A 13 12.45 0.90 17.60
C HIS A 13 13.65 0.93 16.64
N GLY A 14 14.39 2.04 16.71
CA GLY A 14 15.72 2.16 16.13
C GLY A 14 16.65 1.00 16.47
N ASN A 15 17.50 0.63 15.51
CA ASN A 15 18.52 -0.42 15.64
C ASN A 15 17.97 -1.85 15.82
N SER A 16 16.67 -2.06 15.58
CA SER A 16 16.06 -3.39 15.59
C SER A 16 16.20 -4.11 14.24
N VAL A 17 16.22 -5.45 14.29
CA VAL A 17 16.32 -6.33 13.11
C VAL A 17 15.27 -7.43 13.20
N PHE A 18 14.54 -7.65 12.11
CA PHE A 18 13.51 -8.67 11.98
C PHE A 18 13.73 -9.52 10.74
N VAL A 19 13.34 -10.78 10.82
CA VAL A 19 13.27 -11.70 9.68
C VAL A 19 11.81 -12.02 9.45
N VAL A 20 11.25 -11.49 8.37
CA VAL A 20 9.83 -11.62 8.04
C VAL A 20 9.65 -12.77 7.06
N ARG A 21 8.76 -13.71 7.37
CA ARG A 21 8.37 -14.79 6.45
C ARG A 21 7.39 -14.26 5.40
N ARG A 22 7.59 -14.65 4.14
CA ARG A 22 6.76 -14.29 2.98
C ARG A 22 6.07 -15.55 2.48
N ASP A 23 4.76 -15.47 2.32
CA ASP A 23 3.89 -16.59 1.92
C ASP A 23 3.21 -16.36 0.55
N GLY A 24 3.71 -15.41 -0.24
CA GLY A 24 3.20 -15.05 -1.56
C GLY A 24 1.95 -14.16 -1.54
N LYS A 25 1.11 -14.24 -0.50
CA LYS A 25 -0.06 -13.37 -0.34
C LYS A 25 0.28 -12.04 0.33
N THR A 26 1.17 -12.10 1.33
CA THR A 26 1.58 -10.93 2.16
C THR A 26 2.96 -10.40 1.76
N GLU A 27 3.34 -10.61 0.50
CA GLU A 27 4.72 -10.52 0.02
C GLU A 27 5.41 -9.17 0.33
N ASP A 28 4.62 -8.09 0.35
CA ASP A 28 5.07 -6.72 0.58
C ASP A 28 4.53 -6.07 1.86
N ASP A 29 3.81 -6.81 2.72
CA ASP A 29 3.17 -6.25 3.91
C ASP A 29 4.17 -5.74 4.95
N TRP A 30 5.39 -6.29 4.96
CA TRP A 30 6.53 -5.76 5.73
C TRP A 30 6.85 -4.28 5.45
N ARG A 31 6.36 -3.72 4.34
CA ARG A 31 6.52 -2.29 4.05
C ARG A 31 5.68 -1.41 4.97
N ASN A 32 4.61 -1.96 5.55
CA ASN A 32 3.68 -1.28 6.41
C ASN A 32 3.91 -1.65 7.88
N ASP A 33 4.67 -0.80 8.57
CA ASP A 33 5.12 -1.01 9.95
C ASP A 33 4.73 0.16 10.86
N GLY A 34 3.78 1.00 10.42
CA GLY A 34 3.30 2.17 11.16
C GLY A 34 4.11 3.45 10.93
N TYR A 35 5.28 3.39 10.30
CA TYR A 35 6.01 4.60 9.90
C TYR A 35 5.67 5.04 8.47
N ARG A 36 5.85 6.33 8.19
CA ARG A 36 5.81 6.87 6.83
C ARG A 36 7.21 6.84 6.22
N TRP A 37 7.33 6.04 5.17
CA TRP A 37 8.59 5.83 4.46
C TRP A 37 8.58 6.50 3.08
N ILE A 38 9.69 7.16 2.76
CA ILE A 38 10.07 7.54 1.40
C ILE A 38 10.93 6.42 0.84
N TYR A 39 10.57 5.87 -0.31
CA TYR A 39 11.36 4.83 -0.96
C TYR A 39 12.54 5.46 -1.71
N ASP A 40 13.75 5.07 -1.34
CA ASP A 40 15.00 5.63 -1.87
C ASP A 40 15.62 4.77 -2.99
N GLY A 41 14.89 3.75 -3.45
CA GLY A 41 15.31 2.88 -4.54
C GLY A 41 15.73 1.48 -4.11
N THR A 42 16.05 0.67 -5.13
CA THR A 42 16.54 -0.70 -4.99
C THR A 42 18.00 -0.76 -5.40
N HIS A 43 18.81 -1.46 -4.63
CA HIS A 43 20.18 -1.82 -4.97
C HIS A 43 20.36 -3.34 -5.01
N PHE A 44 21.44 -3.79 -5.64
CA PHE A 44 21.81 -5.20 -5.71
C PHE A 44 23.21 -5.38 -5.13
N SER A 45 23.42 -6.43 -4.35
CA SER A 45 24.70 -6.74 -3.70
C SER A 45 25.08 -8.21 -3.91
N PRO A 46 26.34 -8.54 -4.28
CA PRO A 46 27.47 -7.63 -4.49
C PRO A 46 27.33 -6.77 -5.76
N ARG A 47 28.03 -5.62 -5.77
CA ARG A 47 28.07 -4.68 -6.90
C ARG A 47 29.01 -5.25 -7.97
N LYS A 48 28.59 -5.25 -9.25
CA LYS A 48 29.34 -5.81 -10.41
C LYS A 48 30.85 -5.52 -10.33
N GLY A 49 31.68 -6.57 -10.35
CA GLY A 49 33.14 -6.49 -10.36
C GLY A 49 33.85 -7.84 -10.13
N SER A 50 33.23 -8.76 -9.39
CA SER A 50 33.57 -10.18 -9.37
C SER A 50 32.50 -10.97 -10.14
N LYS A 51 32.83 -12.13 -10.70
CA LYS A 51 31.95 -12.99 -11.51
C LYS A 51 30.75 -13.59 -10.74
N GLU A 52 30.35 -13.01 -9.61
CA GLU A 52 29.20 -13.44 -8.83
C GLU A 52 27.97 -12.61 -9.20
N GLN A 53 26.87 -13.28 -9.55
CA GLN A 53 25.55 -12.66 -9.69
C GLN A 53 25.16 -12.02 -8.35
N ALA A 54 24.40 -10.92 -8.39
CA ALA A 54 23.92 -10.30 -7.16
C ALA A 54 23.22 -11.34 -6.28
N LYS A 55 23.60 -11.44 -5.00
CA LYS A 55 23.06 -12.38 -4.01
C LYS A 55 21.84 -11.82 -3.29
N TYR A 56 21.76 -10.50 -3.21
CA TYR A 56 20.70 -9.80 -2.50
C TYR A 56 20.13 -8.63 -3.30
N LYS A 57 18.82 -8.45 -3.17
CA LYS A 57 18.11 -7.23 -3.51
C LYS A 57 17.90 -6.42 -2.22
N ILE A 58 18.26 -5.14 -2.25
CA ILE A 58 18.27 -4.24 -1.09
C ILE A 58 17.32 -3.09 -1.35
N TYR A 59 16.29 -2.94 -0.51
CA TYR A 59 15.35 -1.84 -0.54
C TYR A 59 15.73 -0.81 0.53
N ARG A 60 15.82 0.47 0.17
CA ARG A 60 16.14 1.56 1.10
C ARG A 60 14.96 2.49 1.28
N PHE A 61 14.76 2.91 2.52
CA PHE A 61 13.71 3.83 2.88
C PHE A 61 14.21 4.86 3.90
N SER A 62 13.84 6.11 3.69
CA SER A 62 14.07 7.21 4.64
C SER A 62 12.77 7.59 5.31
N SER A 63 12.84 8.00 6.57
CA SER A 63 11.68 8.52 7.29
C SER A 63 11.31 9.93 6.82
N MET A 64 10.12 10.38 7.23
CA MET A 64 9.55 11.66 6.87
C MET A 64 9.13 12.42 8.14
N SER A 65 9.34 13.72 8.18
CA SER A 65 8.88 14.62 9.26
C SER A 65 7.47 15.13 9.01
N ALA A 66 6.88 15.82 9.99
CA ALA A 66 5.55 16.42 9.86
C ALA A 66 5.42 17.44 8.70
N ASP A 67 6.50 18.14 8.36
CA ASP A 67 6.59 19.05 7.20
C ASP A 67 6.70 18.31 5.85
N ARG A 68 6.66 16.98 5.87
CA ARG A 68 6.82 16.08 4.72
C ARG A 68 8.22 16.07 4.09
N SER A 69 9.22 16.62 4.79
CA SER A 69 10.60 16.54 4.34
C SER A 69 11.25 15.19 4.69
N ARG A 70 12.30 14.82 3.95
CA ARG A 70 13.05 13.58 4.17
C ARG A 70 13.98 13.75 5.37
N ILE A 71 13.95 12.80 6.30
CA ILE A 71 14.87 12.75 7.44
C ILE A 71 15.87 11.60 7.27
N GLY A 72 17.16 11.92 7.41
CA GLY A 72 18.25 10.92 7.35
C GLY A 72 18.54 10.20 8.67
N GLY A 73 18.07 10.75 9.79
CA GLY A 73 18.34 10.23 11.15
C GLY A 73 17.60 8.95 11.52
N PHE A 74 16.60 8.54 10.74
CA PHE A 74 15.93 7.25 10.88
C PHE A 74 15.60 6.66 9.52
N ARG A 75 16.04 5.43 9.29
CA ARG A 75 15.95 4.74 8.00
C ARG A 75 15.59 3.27 8.17
N LYS A 76 14.94 2.71 7.16
CA LYS A 76 14.66 1.28 7.04
C LYS A 76 15.41 0.72 5.85
N VAL A 77 16.04 -0.44 6.04
CA VAL A 77 16.69 -1.19 4.98
C VAL A 77 16.15 -2.61 4.99
N ALA A 78 15.74 -3.12 3.83
CA ALA A 78 15.28 -4.49 3.71
C ALA A 78 16.13 -5.27 2.72
N TYR A 79 16.47 -6.51 3.06
CA TYR A 79 17.34 -7.39 2.30
C TYR A 79 16.57 -8.64 1.92
N GLN A 80 16.51 -8.92 0.62
CA GLN A 80 15.90 -10.11 0.05
C GLN A 80 16.99 -10.94 -0.63
N SER A 81 17.18 -12.18 -0.19
CA SER A 81 18.06 -13.13 -0.87
C SER A 81 17.39 -13.65 -2.15
N PHE A 82 18.17 -13.83 -3.21
CA PHE A 82 17.69 -14.50 -4.43
C PHE A 82 17.58 -16.02 -4.25
N GLU A 83 18.37 -16.62 -3.36
CA GLU A 83 18.34 -18.05 -3.07
C GLU A 83 17.20 -18.41 -2.12
N VAL A 84 16.95 -17.54 -1.13
CA VAL A 84 15.92 -17.75 -0.10
C VAL A 84 14.90 -16.62 -0.14
N THR A 85 13.97 -16.70 -1.09
CA THR A 85 12.96 -15.65 -1.35
C THR A 85 11.79 -15.62 -0.36
N ARG A 86 11.63 -16.71 0.42
CA ARG A 86 10.59 -16.87 1.46
C ARG A 86 10.82 -16.01 2.69
N TYR A 87 11.96 -15.33 2.81
CA TYR A 87 12.26 -14.43 3.91
C TYR A 87 12.74 -13.09 3.40
N ILE A 88 12.46 -12.04 4.17
CA ILE A 88 13.07 -10.73 4.02
C ILE A 88 13.60 -10.27 5.38
N VAL A 89 14.82 -9.76 5.40
CA VAL A 89 15.41 -9.19 6.61
C VAL A 89 15.13 -7.70 6.59
N VAL A 90 14.51 -7.17 7.64
CA VAL A 90 14.19 -5.75 7.79
C VAL A 90 14.98 -5.19 8.96
N GLN A 91 15.76 -4.14 8.69
CA GLN A 91 16.59 -3.46 9.67
C GLN A 91 16.16 -1.99 9.78
N TYR A 92 15.93 -1.56 11.01
CA TYR A 92 15.68 -0.17 11.36
C TYR A 92 16.98 0.43 11.90
N ILE A 93 17.37 1.61 11.42
CA ILE A 93 18.65 2.23 11.76
C ILE A 93 18.41 3.67 12.16
N GLY A 94 19.03 4.10 13.26
CA GLY A 94 18.95 5.47 13.75
C GLY A 94 17.84 5.66 14.79
N ASP A 95 17.38 6.90 14.97
CA ASP A 95 16.45 7.27 16.04
C ASP A 95 14.98 7.34 15.57
N SER A 96 14.20 6.35 15.98
CA SER A 96 12.76 6.26 15.66
C SER A 96 11.92 7.43 16.15
N SER A 97 12.39 8.21 17.13
CA SER A 97 11.67 9.38 17.65
C SER A 97 11.48 10.47 16.58
N LEU A 98 12.40 10.53 15.60
CA LEU A 98 12.37 11.51 14.51
C LEU A 98 11.25 11.24 13.50
N ALA A 99 10.70 10.01 13.47
CA ALA A 99 9.63 9.66 12.54
C ALA A 99 8.27 10.07 13.08
N GLU A 100 7.84 11.27 12.68
CA GLU A 100 6.56 11.83 13.11
C GLU A 100 5.40 11.34 12.23
N SER A 101 4.32 10.90 12.88
CA SER A 101 3.06 10.68 12.19
C SER A 101 2.28 11.98 12.10
N PHE A 102 1.87 12.33 10.89
CA PHE A 102 1.00 13.48 10.64
C PHE A 102 -0.33 13.02 10.01
N PRO A 103 -1.43 13.77 10.21
CA PRO A 103 -2.74 13.44 9.68
C PRO A 103 -2.73 13.34 8.15
N HIS A 104 -3.70 12.60 7.60
CA HIS A 104 -3.89 12.58 6.15
C HIS A 104 -4.31 13.97 5.66
N GLY A 105 -3.91 14.37 4.44
CA GLY A 105 -4.07 15.74 3.93
C GLY A 105 -5.50 16.28 3.87
N ASN A 106 -6.52 15.42 4.04
CA ASN A 106 -7.94 15.78 4.03
C ASN A 106 -8.61 15.61 5.40
N CYS A 107 -7.87 15.37 6.49
CA CYS A 107 -8.45 15.35 7.83
C CYS A 107 -8.68 16.78 8.33
N ASN A 108 -9.93 17.09 8.67
CA ASN A 108 -10.27 18.33 9.37
C ASN A 108 -9.48 18.43 10.68
N GLN A 109 -9.02 19.63 11.04
CA GLN A 109 -8.10 19.86 12.17
C GLN A 109 -8.58 19.30 13.52
N GLY A 110 -9.88 19.06 13.69
CA GLY A 110 -10.48 18.46 14.89
C GLY A 110 -10.41 16.93 14.98
N ASN A 111 -10.04 16.22 13.91
CA ASN A 111 -9.98 14.75 13.89
C ASN A 111 -8.63 14.27 13.34
N LYS A 112 -7.58 14.53 14.10
CA LYS A 112 -6.18 14.16 13.82
C LYS A 112 -5.92 12.69 14.14
N SER A 113 -6.70 11.79 13.53
CA SER A 113 -6.35 10.37 13.64
C SER A 113 -5.00 10.12 12.95
N GLU A 114 -4.18 9.28 13.58
CA GLU A 114 -2.90 8.87 13.01
C GLU A 114 -3.16 8.21 11.66
N TYR A 115 -2.41 8.64 10.64
CA TYR A 115 -2.50 8.01 9.34
C TYR A 115 -1.97 6.58 9.41
N LYS A 116 -2.88 5.62 9.23
CA LYS A 116 -2.54 4.22 9.00
C LYS A 116 -2.63 3.91 7.52
N ARG A 117 -1.54 3.42 6.94
CA ARG A 117 -1.55 2.86 5.59
C ARG A 117 -2.20 1.48 5.65
N THR A 118 -2.91 1.11 4.60
CA THR A 118 -3.48 -0.23 4.45
C THR A 118 -2.48 -1.15 3.79
N ASP A 119 -2.50 -2.41 4.19
CA ASP A 119 -1.54 -3.39 3.71
C ASP A 119 -1.62 -3.58 2.19
N PRO A 120 -0.47 -3.75 1.52
CA PRO A 120 -0.40 -4.10 0.11
C PRO A 120 -1.26 -5.30 -0.26
N SER A 121 -1.26 -6.38 0.53
CA SER A 121 -2.08 -7.57 0.28
C SER A 121 -3.58 -7.26 0.26
N VAL A 122 -4.05 -6.43 1.19
CA VAL A 122 -5.44 -5.99 1.28
C VAL A 122 -5.83 -5.14 0.07
N LEU A 123 -4.96 -4.20 -0.33
CA LEU A 123 -5.18 -3.41 -1.54
C LEU A 123 -5.15 -4.28 -2.80
N GLN A 124 -4.29 -5.29 -2.84
CA GLN A 124 -4.20 -6.24 -3.95
C GLN A 124 -5.48 -7.07 -4.06
N ASN A 125 -6.02 -7.55 -2.95
CA ASN A 125 -7.30 -8.25 -2.91
C ASN A 125 -8.44 -7.39 -3.49
N PHE A 126 -8.49 -6.09 -3.18
CA PHE A 126 -9.50 -5.20 -3.77
C PHE A 126 -9.33 -5.06 -5.30
N LYS A 127 -8.09 -5.00 -5.77
CA LYS A 127 -7.78 -4.91 -7.19
C LYS A 127 -8.11 -6.19 -7.94
N GLU A 128 -7.89 -7.35 -7.34
CA GLU A 128 -8.19 -8.65 -7.98
C GLU A 128 -9.69 -8.91 -8.07
N ASN A 129 -10.46 -8.43 -7.09
CA ASN A 129 -11.91 -8.59 -7.04
C ASN A 129 -12.67 -7.35 -7.57
N PHE A 130 -12.06 -6.55 -8.44
CA PHE A 130 -12.63 -5.28 -8.92
C PHE A 130 -13.96 -5.42 -9.71
N SER A 131 -14.25 -6.63 -10.20
CA SER A 131 -15.49 -6.99 -10.89
C SER A 131 -16.66 -7.28 -9.95
N ASP A 132 -16.40 -7.62 -8.68
CA ASP A 132 -17.44 -7.86 -7.68
C ASP A 132 -18.11 -6.55 -7.22
N LEU A 133 -19.19 -6.67 -6.44
CA LEU A 133 -19.81 -5.53 -5.77
C LEU A 133 -18.92 -5.06 -4.59
N PRO A 134 -18.57 -3.77 -4.47
CA PRO A 134 -17.68 -3.29 -3.41
C PRO A 134 -18.15 -3.63 -1.99
N SER A 135 -19.47 -3.70 -1.75
CA SER A 135 -20.04 -4.06 -0.44
C SER A 135 -19.81 -5.52 -0.08
N LYS A 136 -19.77 -6.42 -1.07
CA LYS A 136 -19.44 -7.84 -0.89
C LYS A 136 -17.97 -7.98 -0.51
N VAL A 137 -17.07 -7.40 -1.33
CA VAL A 137 -15.60 -7.40 -1.07
C VAL A 137 -15.28 -6.78 0.30
N TYR A 138 -15.96 -5.70 0.67
CA TYR A 138 -15.81 -5.09 2.00
C TYR A 138 -16.21 -6.06 3.12
N LYS A 139 -17.39 -6.69 3.05
CA LYS A 139 -17.85 -7.67 4.06
C LYS A 139 -16.89 -8.84 4.20
N ASP A 140 -16.38 -9.35 3.09
CA ASP A 140 -15.43 -10.47 3.09
C ASP A 140 -14.09 -10.07 3.74
N SER A 141 -13.67 -8.81 3.57
CA SER A 141 -12.40 -8.30 4.10
C SER A 141 -12.39 -7.97 5.60
N ILE A 142 -13.56 -7.81 6.24
CA ILE A 142 -13.65 -7.47 7.68
C ILE A 142 -13.85 -8.70 8.57
N GLY A 143 -14.14 -9.87 7.99
CA GLY A 143 -14.45 -11.10 8.74
C GLY A 143 -13.23 -11.85 9.30
N SER A 144 -12.00 -11.37 9.05
CA SER A 144 -10.78 -12.06 9.48
C SER A 144 -10.41 -11.69 10.91
N HIS A 145 -10.07 -12.67 11.73
CA HIS A 145 -9.60 -12.45 13.10
C HIS A 145 -8.16 -11.92 13.07
N VAL A 146 -8.00 -10.63 13.35
CA VAL A 146 -6.69 -9.95 13.37
C VAL A 146 -6.44 -9.27 14.72
N PRO A 147 -5.18 -9.08 15.13
CA PRO A 147 -4.84 -8.30 16.31
C PRO A 147 -5.44 -6.89 16.26
N LYS A 148 -5.95 -6.40 17.40
CA LYS A 148 -6.70 -5.13 17.50
C LYS A 148 -5.90 -3.90 17.03
N ASP A 149 -4.59 -3.93 17.22
CA ASP A 149 -3.66 -2.87 16.77
C ASP A 149 -3.49 -2.84 15.25
N MET A 150 -3.73 -3.98 14.59
CA MET A 150 -3.57 -4.21 13.14
C MET A 150 -4.88 -4.13 12.36
N GLU A 151 -6.06 -4.18 13.00
CA GLU A 151 -7.38 -4.12 12.34
C GLU A 151 -7.50 -2.98 11.30
N GLY A 152 -7.00 -1.78 11.63
CA GLY A 152 -7.07 -0.62 10.72
C GLY A 152 -6.12 -0.69 9.50
N VAL A 153 -5.30 -1.74 9.43
CA VAL A 153 -4.22 -1.93 8.46
C VAL A 153 -4.46 -3.19 7.62
N THR A 154 -4.81 -4.30 8.28
CA THR A 154 -5.00 -5.63 7.69
C THR A 154 -6.43 -5.88 7.19
N ASN A 155 -7.40 -5.04 7.58
CA ASN A 155 -8.78 -5.11 7.08
C ASN A 155 -9.14 -3.84 6.31
N ALA A 156 -10.23 -3.89 5.53
CA ALA A 156 -10.81 -2.69 4.95
C ALA A 156 -11.33 -1.77 6.06
N ARG A 157 -10.95 -0.49 6.02
CA ARG A 157 -11.41 0.48 7.03
C ARG A 157 -12.84 0.95 6.80
N ASN A 158 -13.23 1.06 5.54
CA ASN A 158 -14.56 1.49 5.13
C ASN A 158 -14.82 1.10 3.67
N LEU A 159 -16.09 1.16 3.28
CA LEU A 159 -16.54 0.86 1.93
C LEU A 159 -15.93 1.81 0.89
N SER A 160 -15.69 3.08 1.24
CA SER A 160 -15.12 4.07 0.32
C SER A 160 -13.69 3.70 -0.10
N GLN A 161 -12.90 3.13 0.81
CA GLN A 161 -11.56 2.62 0.49
C GLN A 161 -11.62 1.52 -0.58
N VAL A 162 -12.52 0.56 -0.42
CA VAL A 162 -12.71 -0.55 -1.36
C VAL A 162 -13.17 0.00 -2.73
N ARG A 163 -14.19 0.87 -2.74
CA ARG A 163 -14.67 1.55 -3.94
C ARG A 163 -13.56 2.29 -4.67
N ASN A 164 -12.77 3.11 -3.97
CA ASN A 164 -11.69 3.88 -4.56
C ASN A 164 -10.59 2.98 -5.15
N ALA A 165 -10.23 1.91 -4.45
CA ALA A 165 -9.22 0.95 -4.94
C ALA A 165 -9.70 0.24 -6.22
N MET A 166 -10.93 -0.27 -6.22
CA MET A 166 -11.53 -0.96 -7.37
C MET A 166 -11.76 0.00 -8.55
N HIS A 167 -12.23 1.22 -8.29
CA HIS A 167 -12.41 2.24 -9.32
C HIS A 167 -11.09 2.59 -10.02
N ASN A 168 -10.02 2.79 -9.24
CA ASN A 168 -8.69 3.04 -9.80
C ASN A 168 -8.18 1.85 -10.64
N GLU A 169 -8.49 0.62 -10.23
CA GLU A 169 -8.11 -0.57 -10.97
C GLU A 169 -8.90 -0.73 -12.27
N ARG A 170 -10.22 -0.50 -12.25
CA ARG A 170 -11.04 -0.41 -13.46
C ARG A 170 -10.44 0.59 -14.42
N LYS A 171 -10.20 1.82 -13.95
CA LYS A 171 -9.59 2.89 -14.73
C LYS A 171 -8.23 2.51 -15.32
N ARG A 172 -7.41 1.76 -14.57
CA ARG A 172 -6.10 1.26 -15.05
C ARG A 172 -6.25 0.24 -16.19
N GLN A 173 -7.27 -0.61 -16.13
CA GLN A 173 -7.54 -1.63 -17.16
C GLN A 173 -8.23 -1.05 -18.40
N LEU A 174 -8.80 0.15 -18.31
CA LEU A 174 -9.25 0.89 -19.47
C LEU A 174 -8.03 1.36 -20.27
N ILE A 175 -7.53 0.48 -21.14
CA ILE A 175 -6.57 0.82 -22.18
C ILE A 175 -7.32 1.62 -23.24
N HIS A 176 -7.58 2.89 -22.96
CA HIS A 176 -7.68 4.02 -23.90
C HIS A 176 -8.30 5.20 -23.15
N ASN A 177 -7.76 6.40 -23.39
CA ASN A 177 -8.42 7.66 -23.05
C ASN A 177 -9.65 7.90 -23.95
N ASP A 178 -10.48 6.88 -24.18
CA ASP A 178 -11.69 7.02 -24.96
C ASP A 178 -12.79 7.58 -24.06
N GLN A 179 -13.14 8.83 -24.32
CA GLN A 179 -14.14 9.58 -23.57
C GLN A 179 -15.52 8.92 -23.65
N VAL A 180 -15.81 8.15 -24.70
CA VAL A 180 -17.08 7.44 -24.87
C VAL A 180 -17.21 6.29 -23.88
N LEU A 181 -16.17 5.47 -23.74
CA LEU A 181 -16.15 4.36 -22.78
C LEU A 181 -16.21 4.87 -21.32
N ALA A 182 -15.55 6.00 -21.04
CA ALA A 182 -15.64 6.64 -19.73
C ALA A 182 -17.07 7.09 -19.38
N VAL A 183 -17.81 7.62 -20.36
CA VAL A 183 -19.24 7.99 -20.20
C VAL A 183 -20.12 6.75 -19.99
N CYS A 184 -19.85 5.65 -20.71
CA CYS A 184 -20.58 4.39 -20.53
C CYS A 184 -20.39 3.82 -19.12
N LEU A 185 -19.18 3.86 -18.55
CA LEU A 185 -18.93 3.36 -17.19
C LEU A 185 -19.50 4.28 -16.11
N LEU A 186 -19.43 5.61 -16.31
CA LEU A 186 -20.16 6.55 -15.45
C LEU A 186 -21.66 6.24 -15.47
N ASN A 187 -22.23 5.86 -16.61
CA ASN A 187 -23.63 5.45 -16.64
C ASN A 187 -23.96 4.28 -15.70
N GLU A 188 -23.10 3.27 -15.69
CA GLU A 188 -23.32 2.10 -14.83
C GLU A 188 -23.18 2.46 -13.35
N GLU A 189 -22.31 3.43 -13.02
CA GLU A 189 -22.06 3.85 -11.65
C GLU A 189 -23.09 4.86 -11.11
N ILE A 190 -23.65 5.74 -11.96
CA ILE A 190 -24.55 6.84 -11.52
C ILE A 190 -25.90 6.88 -12.25
N SER A 191 -26.18 5.94 -13.16
CA SER A 191 -27.42 5.89 -13.97
C SER A 191 -27.76 7.19 -14.72
N CYS A 192 -26.75 7.96 -15.13
CA CYS A 192 -26.92 9.31 -15.65
C CYS A 192 -27.01 9.44 -17.19
N VAL A 193 -26.79 8.39 -18.00
CA VAL A 193 -26.95 8.49 -19.48
C VAL A 193 -28.40 8.67 -19.90
N LYS A 194 -29.38 8.34 -19.04
CA LYS A 194 -30.78 8.75 -19.28
C LYS A 194 -30.93 10.27 -19.46
N LEU A 195 -29.99 11.08 -18.97
CA LEU A 195 -29.97 12.53 -19.18
C LEU A 195 -29.23 12.96 -20.47
N LEU A 196 -28.39 12.09 -21.05
CA LEU A 196 -27.67 12.38 -22.31
C LEU A 196 -28.51 12.09 -23.56
N GLN A 197 -29.66 11.42 -23.43
CA GLN A 197 -30.64 11.22 -24.51
C GLN A 197 -31.41 12.50 -24.89
N LEU A 198 -31.04 13.67 -24.34
CA LEU A 198 -31.69 14.96 -24.60
C LEU A 198 -31.07 15.77 -25.75
N ILE A 199 -30.29 15.15 -26.65
CA ILE A 199 -29.94 15.80 -27.92
C ILE A 199 -31.10 15.54 -28.87
N PRO A 200 -31.94 16.54 -29.22
CA PRO A 200 -33.00 16.33 -30.19
C PRO A 200 -32.38 15.98 -31.55
N GLU A 201 -32.93 14.94 -32.19
CA GLU A 201 -32.64 14.60 -33.59
C GLU A 201 -32.69 15.88 -34.44
N PRO A 202 -31.74 16.11 -35.35
CA PRO A 202 -31.84 17.23 -36.28
C PRO A 202 -33.11 17.03 -37.11
N CYS A 203 -34.06 17.96 -36.96
CA CYS A 203 -35.21 18.04 -37.84
C CYS A 203 -34.71 18.17 -39.28
N LEU A 204 -34.99 17.16 -40.10
CA LEU A 204 -34.80 17.19 -41.56
C LEU A 204 -35.72 18.24 -42.20
#